data_AF-A0A2P5YNB3-F1
#
_entry.id   AF-A0A2P5YNB3-F1
#
_cell.length_a   1.000
_cell.length_b   1.000
_cell.length_c   1.000
_cell.angle_alpha   90.00
_cell.angle_beta   90.00
_cell.angle_gamma   90.00
#
_symmetry.space_group_name_H-M   'P 1'
#
loop_
_entity.id
_entity.type
_entity.pdbx_description
1 polymer ?
#
loop_
_entity_poly.entity_id
_entity_poly.type
_entity_poly.pdbx_seq_one_letter_code
_entity_poly.pdbx_strand_id
1 'polypeptide(L)' 'MGKSIKTFVDIGVSNLFVFEEDVKKLRLKFNKEVGRIRIVNYKQVPTLGVAQGLGMQLGDFQGKESIRGQGARERK' A
#
# COMPACT_ATOMS: atom_id res chain seq x y z
N MET A 1 -16.88 9.36 -10.38
CA MET A 1 -16.37 9.84 -9.08
C MET A 1 -15.38 8.82 -8.53
N GLY A 2 -14.26 9.27 -7.96
CA GLY A 2 -13.27 8.41 -7.31
C GLY A 2 -13.82 7.71 -6.06
N LYS A 3 -13.11 6.68 -5.57
CA LYS A 3 -13.38 5.99 -4.30
C LYS A 3 -12.27 6.34 -3.31
N SER A 4 -12.63 6.57 -2.05
CA SER A 4 -11.68 6.92 -0.98
C SER A 4 -11.62 5.81 0.07
N ILE A 5 -10.44 5.64 0.66
CA ILE A 5 -10.19 4.83 1.85
C ILE A 5 -9.27 5.61 2.79
N LYS A 6 -9.30 5.28 4.08
CA LYS A 6 -8.23 5.70 5.01
C LYS A 6 -7.09 4.69 4.86
N THR A 7 -5.87 5.17 4.70
CA THR A 7 -4.69 4.31 4.55
C THR A 7 -3.52 4.86 5.35
N PHE A 8 -2.52 4.01 5.62
CA PHE A 8 -1.27 4.37 6.26
C PHE A 8 -0.20 4.63 5.20
N VAL A 9 0.56 5.72 5.35
CA VAL A 9 1.71 6.01 4.48
C VAL A 9 2.93 5.32 5.07
N ASP A 10 3.24 4.12 4.59
CA ASP A 10 4.48 3.41 4.91
C ASP A 10 5.57 3.75 3.88
N ILE A 11 6.56 4.53 4.30
CA ILE A 11 7.71 4.91 3.46
C ILE A 11 8.83 3.86 3.46
N GLY A 12 8.71 2.79 4.25
CA GLY A 12 9.72 1.73 4.38
C GLY A 12 9.56 0.59 3.38
N VAL A 13 8.57 0.64 2.49
CA VAL A 13 8.25 -0.41 1.53
C VAL A 13 8.40 0.07 0.09
N SER A 14 8.82 -0.84 -0.80
CA SER A 14 9.03 -0.54 -2.22
C SER A 14 7.74 -0.48 -3.04
N ASN A 15 6.65 -1.01 -2.51
CA ASN A 15 5.38 -1.18 -3.22
C ASN A 15 4.22 -0.81 -2.31
N LEU A 16 3.13 -0.33 -2.92
CA LEU A 16 1.87 -0.07 -2.23
C LEU A 16 1.04 -1.36 -2.16
N PHE A 17 0.51 -1.66 -0.99
CA PHE A 17 -0.36 -2.81 -0.76
C PHE A 17 -1.72 -2.35 -0.22
N VAL A 18 -2.76 -3.11 -0.57
CA VAL A 18 -4.11 -2.92 -0.09
C VAL A 18 -4.68 -4.28 0.29
N PHE A 19 -5.45 -4.34 1.37
CA PHE A 19 -6.09 -5.58 1.78
C PHE A 19 -7.21 -5.97 0.80
N GLU A 20 -7.47 -7.27 0.68
CA GLU A 20 -8.52 -7.81 -0.19
C GLU A 20 -9.91 -7.20 0.09
N GLU A 21 -10.20 -6.89 1.37
CA GLU A 21 -11.45 -6.24 1.75
C GLU A 21 -11.61 -4.84 1.12
N ASP A 22 -10.52 -4.10 0.97
CA ASP A 22 -10.51 -2.74 0.42
C ASP A 22 -10.43 -2.74 -1.11
N VAL A 23 -9.90 -3.81 -1.71
CA VAL A 23 -9.97 -4.04 -3.17
C VAL A 23 -11.40 -3.93 -3.68
N LYS A 24 -12.36 -4.59 -3.00
CA LYS A 24 -13.78 -4.55 -3.38
C LYS A 24 -14.37 -3.15 -3.21
N LYS A 25 -14.02 -2.45 -2.12
CA LYS A 25 -14.49 -1.07 -1.85
C LYS A 25 -14.00 -0.09 -2.92
N LEU A 26 -12.74 -0.23 -3.34
CA LEU A 26 -12.10 0.60 -4.35
C LEU A 26 -12.42 0.16 -5.79
N ARG A 27 -13.05 -1.01 -5.98
CA ARG A 27 -13.38 -1.60 -7.29
C ARG A 27 -12.15 -1.71 -8.20
N LEU A 28 -11.00 -2.04 -7.62
CA LEU A 28 -9.75 -2.19 -8.34
C LEU A 28 -9.81 -3.44 -9.23
N LYS A 29 -9.29 -3.31 -10.46
CA LYS A 29 -9.10 -4.42 -11.38
C LYS A 29 -7.62 -4.79 -11.38
N PHE A 30 -7.34 -6.08 -11.24
CA PHE A 30 -5.98 -6.61 -11.19
C PHE A 30 -5.76 -7.54 -12.37
N ASN A 31 -4.55 -7.48 -12.92
CA ASN A 31 -4.04 -8.56 -13.73
C ASN A 31 -3.56 -9.66 -12.78
N LYS A 32 -3.93 -10.91 -13.09
CA LYS A 32 -3.50 -12.06 -12.30
C LYS A 32 -1.99 -12.19 -12.45
N GLU A 33 -1.28 -11.96 -11.36
CA GLU A 33 0.17 -12.04 -11.29
C GLU A 33 0.55 -12.81 -10.03
N VAL A 34 1.47 -13.77 -10.16
CA VAL A 34 1.90 -14.61 -9.05
C VAL A 34 2.93 -13.84 -8.24
N GLY A 35 2.52 -13.37 -7.06
CA GLY A 35 3.38 -12.67 -6.11
C GLY A 35 3.19 -13.17 -4.68
N ARG A 36 4.15 -12.84 -3.81
CA ARG A 36 4.09 -13.10 -2.37
C ARG A 36 4.58 -11.87 -1.62
N ILE A 37 3.91 -11.53 -0.52
CA ILE A 37 4.34 -10.44 0.36
C ILE A 37 4.78 -11.02 1.69
N ARG A 38 5.81 -10.44 2.30
CA ARG A 38 6.22 -10.74 3.66
C ARG A 38 5.87 -9.56 4.55
N ILE A 39 4.85 -9.72 5.38
CA ILE A 39 4.56 -8.77 6.45
C ILE A 39 5.51 -9.10 7.61
N VAL A 40 6.13 -8.08 8.20
CA VAL A 40 7.07 -8.27 9.32
C VAL A 40 6.33 -9.01 10.45
N ASN A 41 6.90 -10.14 10.89
CA ASN A 41 6.34 -11.07 11.88
C ASN A 41 5.22 -12.01 11.40
N TYR A 42 4.92 -12.07 10.09
CA TYR A 42 3.96 -13.02 9.54
C TYR A 42 4.60 -13.92 8.49
N LYS A 43 3.96 -15.07 8.25
CA LYS A 43 4.28 -15.95 7.11
C LYS A 43 4.03 -15.18 5.81
N GLN A 44 4.79 -15.53 4.76
CA GLN A 44 4.52 -14.98 3.44
C GLN A 44 3.12 -15.36 2.97
N VAL A 45 2.36 -14.36 2.51
CA VAL A 45 1.01 -14.56 1.96
C VAL A 45 1.02 -14.27 0.46
N PRO A 46 0.23 -15.01 -0.35
CA PRO A 46 0.12 -14.76 -1.78
C PRO A 46 -0.59 -13.43 -2.06
N THR A 47 -0.24 -12.78 -3.17
CA THR A 47 -0.96 -11.62 -3.70
C THR A 47 -2.11 -12.05 -4.63
N LEU A 48 -3.15 -11.23 -4.72
CA LEU A 48 -4.23 -11.42 -5.68
C LEU A 48 -3.83 -11.04 -7.12
N GLY A 49 -2.90 -10.11 -7.27
CA GLY A 49 -2.40 -9.61 -8.55
C GLY A 49 -1.94 -8.16 -8.46
N VAL A 50 -1.74 -7.51 -9.60
CA VAL A 50 -1.28 -6.12 -9.70
C VAL A 50 -2.30 -5.26 -10.44
N ALA A 51 -2.67 -4.12 -9.85
CA ALA A 51 -3.47 -3.09 -10.50
C ALA A 51 -2.53 -2.00 -11.05
N GLN A 52 -2.61 -1.73 -12.34
CA GLN A 52 -1.71 -0.82 -13.05
C GLN A 52 -2.48 0.41 -13.55
N GLY A 53 -1.76 1.53 -13.72
CA GLY A 53 -2.35 2.76 -14.28
C GLY A 53 -3.37 3.46 -13.37
N LEU A 54 -3.26 3.29 -12.05
CA LEU A 54 -4.17 3.93 -11.10
C LEU A 54 -3.81 5.40 -10.88
N GLY A 55 -4.78 6.29 -11.06
CA GLY A 55 -4.70 7.65 -10.53
C GLY A 55 -4.99 7.65 -9.02
N MET A 56 -4.08 8.21 -8.22
CA MET A 56 -4.23 8.31 -6.77
C MET A 56 -4.16 9.78 -6.33
N GLN A 57 -5.03 10.15 -5.38
CA GLN A 57 -5.03 11.47 -4.76
C GLN A 57 -5.09 11.29 -3.24
N LEU A 58 -4.23 12.03 -2.52
CA LEU A 58 -4.26 12.08 -1.06
C LEU A 58 -5.30 13.12 -0.60
N GLY A 59 -6.58 12.77 -0.70
CA GLY A 59 -7.69 13.62 -0.29
C GLY A 59 -7.55 15.09 -0.73
N ASP A 60 -7.93 16.00 0.16
CA ASP A 60 -7.76 17.45 -0.01
C ASP A 60 -6.48 17.97 0.68
N PHE A 61 -5.52 17.09 0.96
CA PHE A 61 -4.33 17.49 1.69
C PHE A 61 -3.53 18.53 0.88
N GLN A 62 -3.57 19.76 1.36
CA GLN A 62 -2.73 20.88 0.92
C GLN A 62 -2.00 21.40 2.15
N GLY A 63 -0.77 20.94 2.36
CA GLY A 63 0.01 21.30 3.54
C GLY A 63 1.47 20.88 3.44
N LYS A 64 2.32 21.48 4.27
CA LYS A 64 3.71 21.06 4.49
C LYS A 64 3.76 20.34 5.83
N GLU A 65 4.16 19.07 5.82
CA GLU A 65 4.36 18.29 7.04
C GLU A 65 5.82 17.87 7.18
N SER A 66 6.28 17.82 8.43
CA SER A 66 7.64 17.37 8.75
C SER A 66 7.64 15.86 8.98
N ILE A 67 8.22 15.11 8.05
CA ILE A 67 8.47 13.68 8.22
C ILE A 67 9.77 13.51 9.00
N ARG A 68 9.71 12.87 10.18
CA ARG A 68 10.92 12.48 10.92
C ARG A 68 11.38 11.10 10.45
N GLY A 69 12.63 11.00 10.01
CA GLY A 69 13.27 9.72 9.76
C GLY A 69 13.62 9.02 11.07
N GLN A 70 13.35 7.71 11.16
CA GLN A 70 13.88 6.88 12.24
C GLN A 70 15.29 6.38 11.89
N GLY A 71 16.15 6.19 12.89
CA GLY A 71 17.47 5.59 12.70
C GLY A 71 17.40 4.15 12.17
N ALA A 72 18.52 3.66 11.64
CA ALA A 72 18.61 2.33 11.06
C ALA A 72 18.14 1.25 12.06
N ARG A 73 17.35 0.27 11.59
CA ARG A 73 17.11 -0.97 12.36
C ARG A 73 18.46 -1.65 12.57
N GLU A 74 18.80 -1.95 13.83
CA GLU A 74 19.93 -2.83 14.14
C GLU A 74 19.79 -4.11 13.33
N ARG A 75 20.82 -4.40 12.53
CA ARG A 75 20.98 -5.71 11.91
C ARG A 75 21.45 -6.64 13.01
N LYS A 76 20.59 -7.56 13.46
CA LYS A 76 21.03 -8.79 14.11
C LYS A 76 21.30 -9.85 13.05
#